data_AF-A0A6B8VHZ7-F1
#
_entry.id   AF-A0A6B8VHZ7-F1
#
_cell.length_a   1.000
_cell.length_b   1.000
_cell.length_c   1.000
_cell.angle_alpha   90.00
_cell.angle_beta   90.00
_cell.angle_gamma   90.00
#
_symmetry.space_group_name_H-M   'P 1'
#
loop_
_entity.id
_entity.type
_entity.pdbx_description
1 polymer ?
#
loop_
_entity_poly.entity_id
_entity_poly.type
_entity_poly.pdbx_seq_one_letter_code
_entity_poly.pdbx_strand_id
1 'polypeptide(L)'
;MQEWRPAALTVLAVLAILASWLCPVHSLPNNWPVDTSTIWTSLGLTVIALTLLVLRVRYSFRWAELWPILPGIALNLIINALVVSLDLPIFLDTVGTIVVGVWLSPHAGAVTGLASALLTALFNPIALDFASIQAFVGMAAGILAQMGSFRTPLAAAVSGFLIGMPSSILAAPLNVTMLGDVFLGDSPFTGILTDVFLVGPVDKAISFLLAWGVLSATVAKQKPELKPVMAE
;
A
#
# COMPACT_ATOMS: atom_id res chain seq x y z
N MET A 1 -13.03 30.40 -4.65
CA MET A 1 -13.01 29.30 -5.65
C MET A 1 -11.79 28.36 -5.53
N GLN A 2 -10.96 28.44 -4.47
CA GLN A 2 -9.67 27.73 -4.40
C GLN A 2 -9.70 26.40 -3.63
N GLU A 3 -10.74 26.16 -2.82
CA GLU A 3 -10.82 25.02 -1.89
C GLU A 3 -11.25 23.69 -2.54
N TRP A 4 -11.95 23.72 -3.67
CA TRP A 4 -12.46 22.50 -4.34
C TRP A 4 -11.38 21.73 -5.09
N ARG A 5 -10.30 22.39 -5.51
CA ARG A 5 -9.23 21.79 -6.32
C ARG A 5 -8.55 20.59 -5.65
N PRO A 6 -8.07 20.66 -4.38
CA PRO A 6 -7.47 19.51 -3.73
C PRO A 6 -8.46 18.35 -3.54
N ALA A 7 -9.72 18.62 -3.19
CA ALA A 7 -10.73 17.57 -3.05
C ALA A 7 -11.01 16.88 -4.40
N ALA A 8 -11.11 17.65 -5.49
CA ALA A 8 -11.31 17.11 -6.84
C ALA A 8 -10.14 16.22 -7.28
N LEU A 9 -8.89 16.61 -6.98
CA LEU A 9 -7.72 15.77 -7.29
C LEU A 9 -7.78 14.42 -6.58
N THR A 10 -8.17 14.40 -5.29
CA THR A 10 -8.34 13.15 -4.54
C THR A 10 -9.43 12.29 -5.15
N VAL A 11 -10.60 12.85 -5.45
CA VAL A 11 -11.72 12.09 -6.05
C VAL A 11 -11.33 11.51 -7.40
N LEU A 12 -10.75 12.31 -8.29
CA LEU A 12 -10.31 11.85 -9.61
C LEU A 12 -9.23 10.78 -9.51
N ALA A 13 -8.29 10.91 -8.56
CA ALA A 13 -7.29 9.89 -8.32
C ALA A 13 -7.91 8.57 -7.84
N VAL A 14 -8.85 8.62 -6.89
CA VAL A 14 -9.55 7.43 -6.39
C VAL A 14 -10.34 6.76 -7.52
N LEU A 15 -11.02 7.54 -8.37
CA LEU A 15 -11.71 6.99 -9.54
C LEU A 15 -10.74 6.32 -10.52
N ALA A 16 -9.57 6.92 -10.77
CA ALA A 16 -8.53 6.33 -11.62
C ALA A 16 -7.94 5.04 -11.00
N ILE A 17 -7.73 5.00 -9.69
CA ILE A 17 -7.30 3.80 -8.96
C ILE A 17 -8.34 2.69 -9.14
N LEU A 18 -9.61 2.97 -8.83
CA LEU A 18 -10.70 1.99 -8.98
C LEU A 18 -10.83 1.49 -10.42
N ALA A 19 -10.74 2.38 -11.41
CA ALA A 19 -10.77 2.00 -12.81
C ALA A 19 -9.56 1.14 -13.20
N SER A 20 -8.36 1.44 -12.68
CA SER A 20 -7.16 0.64 -12.95
C SER A 20 -7.23 -0.76 -12.35
N TRP A 21 -7.94 -0.95 -11.23
CA TRP A 21 -8.21 -2.26 -10.64
C TRP A 21 -9.33 -3.02 -11.37
N LEU A 22 -10.39 -2.32 -11.80
CA LEU A 22 -11.53 -2.94 -12.49
C LEU A 22 -11.15 -3.52 -13.86
N CYS A 23 -10.19 -2.89 -14.55
CA CYS A 23 -9.77 -3.30 -15.89
C CYS A 23 -9.25 -4.76 -15.93
N PRO A 24 -8.23 -5.16 -15.14
CA PRO A 24 -7.80 -6.56 -15.10
C PRO A 24 -8.90 -7.46 -14.53
N VAL A 25 -9.57 -7.08 -13.44
CA VAL A 25 -10.61 -7.92 -12.81
C VAL A 25 -11.72 -8.32 -13.78
N HIS A 26 -12.15 -7.40 -14.66
CA HIS A 26 -13.17 -7.70 -15.66
C HIS A 26 -12.65 -8.58 -16.82
N SER A 27 -11.38 -8.43 -17.21
CA SER A 27 -10.78 -9.17 -18.32
C SER A 27 -10.36 -10.60 -17.94
N LEU A 28 -10.02 -10.85 -16.67
CA LEU A 28 -9.47 -12.12 -16.18
C LEU A 28 -10.35 -13.37 -16.43
N PRO A 29 -11.70 -13.33 -16.26
CA PRO A 29 -12.53 -14.51 -16.51
C PRO A 29 -12.51 -15.00 -17.96
N ASN A 30 -12.14 -14.13 -18.91
CA ASN A 30 -12.26 -14.39 -20.33
C ASN A 30 -10.91 -14.54 -21.04
N ASN A 31 -9.85 -13.86 -20.55
CA ASN A 31 -8.56 -13.75 -21.24
C ASN A 31 -7.38 -13.83 -20.26
N TRP A 32 -6.98 -15.05 -19.87
CA TRP A 32 -5.69 -15.27 -19.18
C TRP A 32 -4.68 -15.95 -20.13
N PRO A 33 -3.49 -15.37 -20.37
CA PRO A 33 -2.93 -14.15 -19.77
C PRO A 33 -3.67 -12.87 -20.19
N VAL A 34 -3.68 -11.87 -19.30
CA VAL A 34 -4.32 -10.56 -19.55
C VAL A 34 -3.80 -9.98 -20.86
N ASP A 35 -4.73 -9.51 -21.70
CA ASP A 35 -4.40 -8.96 -23.01
C ASP A 35 -3.59 -7.66 -22.89
N THR A 36 -2.76 -7.39 -23.89
CA THR A 36 -1.87 -6.22 -23.88
C THR A 36 -2.61 -4.90 -23.74
N SER A 37 -3.84 -4.79 -24.26
CA SER A 37 -4.61 -3.55 -24.17
C SER A 37 -5.05 -3.26 -22.74
N THR A 38 -5.53 -4.27 -22.00
CA THR A 38 -5.86 -4.19 -20.58
C THR A 38 -4.64 -3.79 -19.74
N ILE A 39 -3.45 -4.32 -20.03
CA ILE A 39 -2.21 -3.94 -19.34
C ILE A 39 -1.90 -2.46 -19.56
N TRP A 40 -1.92 -1.98 -20.82
CA TRP A 40 -1.64 -0.57 -21.13
C TRP A 40 -2.68 0.38 -20.55
N THR A 41 -3.95 0.00 -20.53
CA THR A 41 -5.03 0.78 -19.89
C THR A 41 -4.80 0.88 -18.38
N SER A 42 -4.50 -0.24 -17.72
CA SER A 42 -4.23 -0.28 -16.27
C SER A 42 -3.01 0.54 -15.91
N LEU A 43 -1.94 0.45 -16.70
CA LEU A 43 -0.75 1.28 -16.54
C LEU A 43 -1.06 2.77 -16.70
N GLY A 44 -1.77 3.14 -17.76
CA GLY A 44 -2.14 4.53 -18.02
C GLY A 44 -2.97 5.13 -16.88
N LEU A 45 -3.98 4.41 -16.40
CA LEU A 45 -4.82 4.83 -15.28
C LEU A 45 -4.02 4.94 -13.97
N THR A 46 -3.10 4.02 -13.73
CA THR A 46 -2.21 4.04 -12.55
C THR A 46 -1.28 5.26 -12.58
N VAL A 47 -0.70 5.59 -13.74
CA VAL A 47 0.13 6.79 -13.92
C VAL A 47 -0.69 8.07 -13.74
N ILE A 48 -1.92 8.11 -14.25
CA ILE A 48 -2.85 9.24 -14.03
C ILE A 48 -3.15 9.39 -12.54
N ALA A 49 -3.52 8.31 -11.85
CA ALA A 49 -3.78 8.30 -10.42
C ALA A 49 -2.57 8.80 -9.61
N LEU A 50 -1.38 8.28 -9.91
CA LEU A 50 -0.13 8.69 -9.28
C LEU A 50 0.13 10.19 -9.48
N THR A 51 -0.03 10.68 -10.71
CA THR A 51 0.16 12.10 -11.04
C THR A 51 -0.81 12.99 -10.25
N LEU A 52 -2.09 12.63 -10.22
CA LEU A 52 -3.11 13.37 -9.47
C LEU A 52 -2.83 13.40 -7.97
N LEU A 53 -2.39 12.27 -7.40
CA LEU A 53 -2.02 12.20 -5.98
C LEU A 53 -0.73 12.96 -5.67
N VAL A 54 0.28 12.93 -6.54
CA VAL A 54 1.50 13.73 -6.38
C VAL A 54 1.15 15.21 -6.40
N LEU A 55 0.31 15.67 -7.33
CA LEU A 55 -0.19 17.04 -7.35
C LEU A 55 -0.94 17.37 -6.06
N ARG A 56 -1.82 16.47 -5.61
CA ARG A 56 -2.59 16.63 -4.36
C ARG A 56 -1.70 16.78 -3.13
N VAL A 57 -0.66 15.97 -3.02
CA VAL A 57 0.31 16.00 -1.93
C VAL A 57 1.16 17.27 -1.99
N ARG A 58 1.55 17.70 -3.21
CA ARG A 58 2.28 18.96 -3.41
C ARG A 58 1.45 20.19 -2.97
N TYR A 59 0.13 20.16 -3.02
CA TYR A 59 -0.67 21.26 -2.44
C TYR A 59 -0.47 21.44 -0.93
N SER A 60 -0.10 20.37 -0.22
CA SER A 60 0.06 20.37 1.24
C SER A 60 1.51 20.44 1.70
N PHE A 61 2.47 20.01 0.87
CA PHE A 61 3.88 19.87 1.24
C PHE A 61 4.82 20.47 0.20
N ARG A 62 5.98 20.94 0.64
CA ARG A 62 7.08 21.31 -0.28
C ARG A 62 7.79 20.07 -0.80
N TRP A 63 8.43 20.16 -1.96
CA TRP A 63 9.18 19.04 -2.56
C TRP A 63 10.22 18.43 -1.61
N ALA A 64 10.91 19.26 -0.82
CA ALA A 64 11.89 18.81 0.16
C ALA A 64 11.27 17.98 1.30
N GLU A 65 9.99 18.18 1.62
CA GLU A 65 9.29 17.46 2.69
C GLU A 65 8.79 16.08 2.25
N LEU A 66 8.78 15.83 0.93
CA LEU A 66 8.35 14.55 0.34
C LEU A 66 9.47 13.51 0.27
N TRP A 67 10.64 13.84 0.81
CA TRP A 67 11.78 12.93 0.86
C TRP A 67 11.46 11.55 1.46
N PRO A 68 10.54 11.36 2.45
CA PRO A 68 10.25 10.04 3.01
C PRO A 68 9.61 9.04 2.03
N ILE A 69 9.04 9.51 0.91
CA ILE A 69 8.45 8.64 -0.13
C ILE A 69 9.52 7.71 -0.70
N LEU A 70 10.71 8.23 -1.00
CA LEU A 70 11.81 7.45 -1.59
C LEU A 70 12.30 6.30 -0.70
N PRO A 71 12.68 6.50 0.59
CA PRO A 71 13.02 5.40 1.47
C PRO A 71 11.82 4.51 1.78
N GLY A 72 10.58 5.03 1.77
CA GLY A 72 9.37 4.20 1.88
C GLY A 72 9.25 3.19 0.74
N ILE A 73 9.44 3.64 -0.51
CA ILE A 73 9.50 2.76 -1.68
C ILE A 73 10.64 1.74 -1.53
N ALA A 74 11.84 2.18 -1.14
CA ALA A 74 12.98 1.29 -0.95
C ALA A 74 12.72 0.22 0.12
N LEU A 75 12.07 0.59 1.24
CA LEU A 75 11.68 -0.34 2.28
C LEU A 75 10.74 -1.44 1.75
N ASN A 76 9.74 -1.08 0.95
CA ASN A 76 8.84 -2.06 0.34
C ASN A 76 9.61 -3.05 -0.54
N LEU A 77 10.49 -2.54 -1.41
CA LEU A 77 11.27 -3.38 -2.33
C LEU A 77 12.23 -4.32 -1.58
N ILE A 78 12.93 -3.81 -0.57
CA ILE A 78 13.90 -4.59 0.21
C ILE A 78 13.20 -5.67 1.03
N ILE A 79 12.13 -5.31 1.75
CA ILE A 79 11.40 -6.27 2.59
C ILE A 79 10.74 -7.33 1.71
N ASN A 80 10.12 -6.95 0.60
CA ASN A 80 9.55 -7.90 -0.34
C ASN A 80 10.61 -8.85 -0.91
N ALA A 81 11.78 -8.34 -1.30
CA ALA A 81 12.87 -9.17 -1.79
C ALA A 81 13.36 -10.18 -0.74
N LEU A 82 13.41 -9.79 0.55
CA LEU A 82 13.74 -10.69 1.65
C LEU A 82 12.68 -11.78 1.84
N VAL A 83 11.40 -11.41 1.80
CA VAL A 83 10.27 -12.36 1.93
C VAL A 83 10.29 -13.40 0.83
N VAL A 84 10.45 -12.96 -0.43
CA VAL A 84 10.57 -13.86 -1.58
C VAL A 84 11.80 -14.75 -1.46
N SER A 85 12.93 -14.23 -0.98
CA SER A 85 14.16 -15.04 -0.81
C SER A 85 14.07 -16.09 0.30
N LEU A 86 13.13 -15.93 1.23
CA LEU A 86 12.91 -16.81 2.38
C LEU A 86 11.69 -17.73 2.19
N ASP A 87 11.04 -17.69 1.02
CA ASP A 87 9.82 -18.45 0.70
C ASP A 87 8.73 -18.32 1.77
N LEU A 88 8.57 -17.12 2.35
CA LEU A 88 7.54 -16.89 3.35
C LEU A 88 6.15 -16.74 2.70
N PRO A 89 5.09 -17.35 3.25
CA PRO A 89 3.74 -17.30 2.69
C PRO A 89 2.97 -16.02 3.06
N ILE A 90 3.63 -14.85 2.98
CA ILE A 90 3.08 -13.52 3.30
C ILE A 90 3.65 -12.47 2.35
N PHE A 91 3.05 -11.28 2.27
CA PHE A 91 3.43 -10.21 1.35
C PHE A 91 3.75 -8.91 2.12
N LEU A 92 5.00 -8.78 2.60
CA LEU A 92 5.43 -7.62 3.40
C LEU A 92 5.89 -6.43 2.53
N ASP A 93 5.18 -6.16 1.44
CA ASP A 93 5.50 -5.16 0.41
C ASP A 93 4.89 -3.77 0.68
N THR A 94 4.24 -3.59 1.83
CA THR A 94 3.48 -2.37 2.15
C THR A 94 3.98 -1.66 3.42
N VAL A 95 5.06 -2.14 4.05
CA VAL A 95 5.59 -1.56 5.29
C VAL A 95 5.99 -0.10 5.11
N GLY A 96 6.77 0.22 4.08
CA GLY A 96 7.16 1.59 3.76
C GLY A 96 5.97 2.46 3.32
N THR A 97 5.02 1.89 2.60
CA THR A 97 3.75 2.54 2.23
C THR A 97 2.98 2.99 3.48
N ILE A 98 2.88 2.12 4.49
CA ILE A 98 2.25 2.39 5.78
C ILE A 98 3.05 3.46 6.54
N VAL A 99 4.38 3.30 6.66
CA VAL A 99 5.25 4.28 7.34
C VAL A 99 5.06 5.69 6.78
N VAL A 100 5.07 5.84 5.44
CA VAL A 100 4.89 7.15 4.80
C VAL A 100 3.47 7.67 4.96
N GLY A 101 2.46 6.80 4.88
CA GLY A 101 1.06 7.16 5.11
C GLY A 101 0.83 7.73 6.52
N VAL A 102 1.46 7.10 7.52
CA VAL A 102 1.38 7.48 8.94
C VAL A 102 2.18 8.74 9.24
N TRP A 103 3.39 8.85 8.67
CA TRP A 103 4.30 9.96 8.99
C TRP A 103 3.92 11.25 8.25
N LEU A 104 3.60 11.18 6.96
CA LEU A 104 3.29 12.36 6.16
C LEU A 104 1.78 12.61 6.05
N SER A 105 1.09 11.76 5.30
CA SER A 105 -0.35 11.89 5.05
C SER A 105 -0.92 10.65 4.33
N PRO A 106 -2.24 10.40 4.40
CA PRO A 106 -2.89 9.33 3.64
C PRO A 106 -2.54 9.34 2.15
N HIS A 107 -2.53 10.52 1.53
CA HIS A 107 -2.26 10.68 0.11
C HIS A 107 -0.79 10.35 -0.22
N ALA A 108 0.16 10.74 0.65
CA ALA A 108 1.56 10.38 0.47
C ALA A 108 1.80 8.87 0.63
N GLY A 109 1.06 8.20 1.53
CA GLY A 109 1.02 6.75 1.61
C GLY A 109 0.55 6.13 0.30
N ALA A 110 -0.57 6.60 -0.25
CA ALA A 110 -1.08 6.11 -1.53
C ALA A 110 -0.09 6.32 -2.70
N VAL A 111 0.58 7.48 -2.77
CA VAL A 111 1.66 7.75 -3.74
C VAL A 111 2.79 6.73 -3.59
N THR A 112 3.21 6.44 -2.36
CA THR A 112 4.29 5.49 -2.07
C THR A 112 3.92 4.08 -2.54
N GLY A 113 2.68 3.64 -2.26
CA GLY A 113 2.18 2.34 -2.70
C GLY A 113 2.11 2.21 -4.22
N LEU A 114 1.51 3.19 -4.91
CA LEU A 114 1.42 3.20 -6.37
C LEU A 114 2.81 3.20 -7.03
N ALA A 115 3.73 4.04 -6.54
CA ALA A 115 5.09 4.11 -7.06
C ALA A 115 5.87 2.82 -6.81
N SER A 116 5.69 2.18 -5.65
CA SER A 116 6.30 0.89 -5.33
C SER A 116 5.81 -0.21 -6.27
N ALA A 117 4.50 -0.26 -6.52
CA ALA A 117 3.90 -1.21 -7.45
C ALA A 117 4.42 -1.01 -8.88
N LEU A 118 4.47 0.24 -9.37
CA LEU A 118 5.01 0.59 -10.68
C LEU A 118 6.47 0.17 -10.85
N LEU A 119 7.31 0.40 -9.84
CA LEU A 119 8.70 -0.01 -9.87
C LEU A 119 8.85 -1.53 -9.81
N THR A 120 8.02 -2.20 -9.01
CA THR A 120 7.98 -3.67 -8.95
C THR A 120 7.52 -4.25 -10.29
N ALA A 121 6.58 -3.59 -10.98
CA ALA A 121 6.06 -4.00 -12.29
C ALA A 121 7.12 -4.02 -13.40
N LEU A 122 8.22 -3.27 -13.25
CA LEU A 122 9.37 -3.34 -14.16
C LEU A 122 10.08 -4.69 -14.11
N PHE A 123 10.01 -5.39 -12.97
CA PHE A 123 10.63 -6.69 -12.75
C PHE A 123 9.61 -7.83 -12.80
N ASN A 124 8.38 -7.60 -12.33
CA ASN A 124 7.28 -8.54 -12.34
C ASN A 124 5.98 -7.84 -12.74
N PRO A 125 5.52 -7.96 -14.01
CA PRO A 125 4.35 -7.25 -14.52
C PRO A 125 3.06 -7.48 -13.72
N ILE A 126 2.93 -8.63 -13.05
CA ILE A 126 1.76 -8.96 -12.20
C ILE A 126 1.58 -7.91 -11.10
N ALA A 127 2.67 -7.30 -10.59
CA ALA A 127 2.60 -6.29 -9.55
C ALA A 127 1.80 -5.04 -9.95
N LEU A 128 1.64 -4.77 -11.26
CA LEU A 128 0.83 -3.66 -11.75
C LEU A 128 -0.63 -3.80 -11.32
N ASP A 129 -1.18 -5.01 -11.37
CA ASP A 129 -2.59 -5.28 -11.07
C ASP A 129 -2.91 -5.06 -9.58
N PHE A 130 -1.88 -5.18 -8.72
CA PHE A 130 -1.97 -4.92 -7.28
C PHE A 130 -1.71 -3.46 -6.88
N ALA A 131 -1.37 -2.57 -7.82
CA ALA A 131 -1.02 -1.18 -7.50
C ALA A 131 -2.15 -0.44 -6.76
N SER A 132 -3.40 -0.71 -7.14
CA SER A 132 -4.57 -0.12 -6.51
C SER A 132 -4.76 -0.54 -5.06
N ILE A 133 -4.41 -1.80 -4.75
CA ILE A 133 -4.50 -2.36 -3.40
C ILE A 133 -3.41 -1.72 -2.52
N GLN A 134 -2.20 -1.53 -3.05
CA GLN A 134 -1.14 -0.80 -2.33
C GLN A 134 -1.55 0.65 -2.05
N ALA A 135 -2.19 1.33 -3.01
CA ALA A 135 -2.70 2.68 -2.83
C ALA A 135 -3.75 2.74 -1.72
N PHE A 136 -4.69 1.80 -1.72
CA PHE A 136 -5.72 1.66 -0.70
C PHE A 136 -5.12 1.47 0.69
N VAL A 137 -4.17 0.53 0.85
CA VAL A 137 -3.51 0.27 2.14
C VAL A 137 -2.79 1.51 2.67
N GLY A 138 -2.05 2.23 1.81
CA GLY A 138 -1.35 3.46 2.21
C GLY A 138 -2.29 4.59 2.65
N MET A 139 -3.39 4.78 1.91
CA MET A 139 -4.40 5.77 2.28
C MET A 139 -5.10 5.39 3.60
N ALA A 140 -5.52 4.13 3.74
CA ALA A 140 -6.18 3.63 4.93
C ALA A 140 -5.29 3.74 6.18
N ALA A 141 -4.01 3.36 6.07
CA ALA A 141 -3.04 3.47 7.15
C ALA A 141 -2.89 4.91 7.65
N GLY A 142 -2.77 5.88 6.74
CA GLY A 142 -2.66 7.29 7.12
C GLY A 142 -3.94 7.86 7.76
N ILE A 143 -5.12 7.37 7.36
CA ILE A 143 -6.39 7.76 8.00
C ILE A 143 -6.48 7.16 9.41
N LEU A 144 -6.17 5.88 9.55
CA LEU A 144 -6.19 5.18 10.83
C LEU A 144 -5.17 5.73 11.82
N ALA A 145 -4.02 6.23 11.35
CA ALA A 145 -3.05 6.94 12.17
C ALA A 145 -3.64 8.18 12.84
N GLN A 146 -4.42 8.97 12.10
CA GLN A 146 -5.10 10.15 12.65
C GLN A 146 -6.14 9.78 13.71
N MET A 147 -6.70 8.57 13.63
CA MET A 147 -7.60 7.99 14.64
C MET A 147 -6.86 7.39 15.84
N GLY A 148 -5.52 7.43 15.86
CA GLY A 148 -4.71 6.95 16.99
C GLY A 148 -4.27 5.48 16.90
N SER A 149 -4.43 4.83 15.75
CA SER A 149 -4.13 3.40 15.57
C SER A 149 -2.66 3.03 15.79
N PHE A 150 -1.73 3.99 15.65
CA PHE A 150 -0.29 3.75 15.83
C PHE A 150 0.23 4.11 17.23
N ARG A 151 -0.66 4.35 18.22
CA ARG A 151 -0.25 4.70 19.59
C ARG A 151 0.37 3.54 20.35
N THR A 152 -0.06 2.32 20.08
CA THR A 152 0.45 1.09 20.70
C THR A 152 0.67 0.03 19.62
N PRO A 153 1.59 -0.93 19.82
CA PRO A 153 1.81 -2.00 18.85
C PRO A 153 0.55 -2.84 18.64
N LEU A 154 -0.22 -3.08 19.70
CA LEU A 154 -1.49 -3.81 19.61
C LEU A 154 -2.53 -3.06 18.78
N ALA A 155 -2.68 -1.75 18.96
CA ALA A 155 -3.58 -0.96 18.14
C ALA A 155 -3.16 -0.99 16.66
N ALA A 156 -1.86 -0.94 16.38
CA ALA A 156 -1.35 -1.03 15.01
C ALA A 156 -1.66 -2.40 14.39
N ALA A 157 -1.41 -3.49 15.13
CA ALA A 157 -1.70 -4.86 14.68
C ALA A 157 -3.19 -5.07 14.38
N VAL A 158 -4.07 -4.63 15.29
CA VAL A 158 -5.53 -4.76 15.13
C VAL A 158 -6.00 -3.94 13.92
N SER A 159 -5.51 -2.72 13.76
CA SER A 159 -5.82 -1.89 12.60
C SER A 159 -5.33 -2.51 11.29
N GLY A 160 -4.14 -3.10 11.29
CA GLY A 160 -3.62 -3.85 10.15
C GLY A 160 -4.52 -5.04 9.81
N PHE A 161 -4.91 -5.83 10.80
CA PHE A 161 -5.83 -6.96 10.63
C PHE A 161 -7.17 -6.55 10.02
N LEU A 162 -7.76 -5.46 10.53
CA LEU A 162 -9.04 -4.94 10.04
C LEU A 162 -8.96 -4.37 8.61
N ILE A 163 -7.83 -3.77 8.21
CA ILE A 163 -7.59 -3.32 6.84
C ILE A 163 -7.18 -4.45 5.90
N GLY A 164 -6.58 -5.51 6.44
CA GLY A 164 -6.22 -6.69 5.67
C GLY A 164 -7.44 -7.33 5.02
N MET A 165 -8.57 -7.44 5.73
CA MET A 165 -9.81 -8.01 5.17
C MET A 165 -10.28 -7.30 3.87
N PRO A 166 -10.56 -5.98 3.85
CA PRO A 166 -10.95 -5.32 2.61
C PRO A 166 -9.84 -5.34 1.56
N SER A 167 -8.56 -5.30 1.95
CA SER A 167 -7.47 -5.43 0.97
C SER A 167 -7.42 -6.81 0.32
N SER A 168 -7.68 -7.88 1.07
CA SER A 168 -7.77 -9.25 0.56
C SER A 168 -9.00 -9.45 -0.30
N ILE A 169 -10.13 -8.84 0.03
CA ILE A 169 -11.33 -8.90 -0.83
C ILE A 169 -11.04 -8.28 -2.19
N LEU A 170 -10.27 -7.18 -2.23
CA LEU A 170 -9.82 -6.56 -3.47
C LEU A 170 -8.76 -7.42 -4.21
N ALA A 171 -7.92 -8.15 -3.47
CA ALA A 171 -6.89 -9.01 -4.03
C ALA A 171 -7.42 -10.37 -4.55
N ALA A 172 -8.46 -10.91 -3.90
CA ALA A 172 -9.00 -12.24 -4.17
C ALA A 172 -9.29 -12.53 -5.64
N PRO A 173 -10.01 -11.68 -6.41
CA PRO A 173 -10.25 -11.96 -7.82
C PRO A 173 -8.96 -12.02 -8.64
N LEU A 174 -7.95 -11.21 -8.29
CA LEU A 174 -6.65 -11.24 -8.95
C LEU A 174 -5.88 -12.51 -8.58
N ASN A 175 -5.79 -12.83 -7.29
CA ASN A 175 -5.06 -13.99 -6.77
C ASN A 175 -5.58 -15.32 -7.39
N VAL A 176 -6.89 -15.53 -7.41
CA VAL A 176 -7.51 -16.76 -7.93
C VAL A 176 -7.17 -17.01 -9.39
N THR A 177 -7.18 -15.96 -10.20
CA THR A 177 -6.99 -16.09 -11.66
C THR A 177 -5.52 -16.04 -12.06
N MET A 178 -4.69 -15.30 -11.33
CA MET A 178 -3.30 -15.02 -11.73
C MET A 178 -2.30 -15.97 -11.08
N LEU A 179 -2.53 -16.33 -9.82
CA LEU A 179 -1.57 -17.09 -9.03
C LEU A 179 -1.88 -18.59 -9.00
N GLY A 180 -3.08 -19.01 -9.44
CA GLY A 180 -3.48 -20.40 -9.68
C GLY A 180 -3.62 -21.26 -8.41
N ASP A 181 -2.80 -20.97 -7.40
CA ASP A 181 -2.73 -21.63 -6.12
C ASP A 181 -3.33 -20.71 -5.07
N VAL A 182 -4.53 -21.06 -4.64
CA VAL A 182 -5.18 -20.30 -3.57
C VAL A 182 -4.53 -20.75 -2.28
N PHE A 183 -3.51 -19.97 -1.86
CA PHE A 183 -2.38 -20.22 -0.95
C PHE A 183 -2.47 -21.29 0.14
N LEU A 184 -3.63 -21.76 0.57
CA LEU A 184 -3.80 -22.74 1.65
C LEU A 184 -5.09 -23.59 1.54
N GLY A 185 -5.86 -23.51 0.46
CA GLY A 185 -7.18 -24.16 0.36
C GLY A 185 -7.25 -25.29 -0.67
N ASP A 186 -7.86 -26.42 -0.29
CA ASP A 186 -8.09 -27.58 -1.17
C ASP A 186 -9.00 -27.28 -2.39
N SER A 187 -9.68 -26.13 -2.38
CA SER A 187 -10.54 -25.66 -3.46
C SER A 187 -10.46 -24.13 -3.62
N PRO A 188 -10.77 -23.58 -4.80
CA PRO A 188 -10.71 -22.13 -5.04
C PRO A 188 -11.51 -21.31 -4.02
N PHE A 189 -12.69 -21.81 -3.64
CA PHE A 189 -13.53 -21.16 -2.64
C PHE A 189 -12.88 -21.14 -1.25
N THR A 190 -12.34 -22.28 -0.80
CA THR A 190 -11.70 -22.40 0.52
C THR A 190 -10.47 -21.52 0.62
N GLY A 191 -9.69 -21.44 -0.45
CA GLY A 191 -8.52 -20.58 -0.44
C GLY A 191 -8.87 -19.09 -0.44
N ILE A 192 -9.95 -18.65 -1.13
CA ILE A 192 -10.39 -17.24 -1.08
C ILE A 192 -10.76 -16.89 0.36
N LEU A 193 -11.50 -17.76 1.04
CA LEU A 193 -11.83 -17.55 2.45
C LEU A 193 -10.57 -17.49 3.32
N THR A 194 -9.59 -18.34 3.04
CA THR A 194 -8.32 -18.34 3.79
C THR A 194 -7.53 -17.06 3.54
N ASP A 195 -7.49 -16.55 2.30
CA ASP A 195 -6.83 -15.29 1.96
C ASP A 195 -7.52 -14.08 2.62
N VAL A 196 -8.86 -14.07 2.60
CA VAL A 196 -9.68 -12.97 3.13
C VAL A 196 -9.70 -12.91 4.65
N PHE A 197 -9.77 -14.05 5.32
CA PHE A 197 -9.95 -14.10 6.78
C PHE A 197 -8.68 -14.42 7.55
N LEU A 198 -7.64 -14.94 6.89
CA LEU A 198 -6.41 -15.34 7.56
C LEU A 198 -5.18 -14.66 6.95
N VAL A 199 -4.81 -15.00 5.71
CA VAL A 199 -3.50 -14.63 5.14
C VAL A 199 -3.36 -13.13 5.02
N GLY A 200 -4.25 -12.44 4.31
CA GLY A 200 -4.12 -10.99 4.15
C GLY A 200 -4.36 -10.18 5.42
N PRO A 201 -5.32 -10.51 6.31
CA PRO A 201 -5.39 -9.91 7.65
C PRO A 201 -4.11 -10.06 8.47
N VAL A 202 -3.52 -11.26 8.50
CA VAL A 202 -2.27 -11.51 9.23
C VAL A 202 -1.10 -10.76 8.59
N ASP A 203 -1.00 -10.78 7.27
CA ASP A 203 -0.01 -10.02 6.50
C ASP A 203 -0.04 -8.52 6.82
N LYS A 204 -1.23 -7.92 6.81
CA LYS A 204 -1.39 -6.49 7.13
C LYS A 204 -1.20 -6.21 8.62
N ALA A 205 -1.55 -7.13 9.52
CA ALA A 205 -1.22 -7.00 10.94
C ALA A 205 0.30 -6.95 11.16
N ILE A 206 1.04 -7.86 10.53
CA ILE A 206 2.51 -7.89 10.60
C ILE A 206 3.10 -6.62 9.97
N SER A 207 2.61 -6.20 8.80
CA SER A 207 3.09 -5.00 8.11
C SER A 207 2.87 -3.73 8.95
N PHE A 208 1.72 -3.59 9.60
CA PHE A 208 1.43 -2.46 10.51
C PHE A 208 2.31 -2.50 11.76
N LEU A 209 2.57 -3.69 12.32
CA LEU A 209 3.47 -3.86 13.46
C LEU A 209 4.91 -3.48 13.10
N LEU A 210 5.40 -3.90 11.95
CA LEU A 210 6.72 -3.53 11.46
C LEU A 210 6.81 -2.01 11.23
N ALA A 211 5.79 -1.40 10.62
CA ALA A 211 5.73 0.04 10.44
C ALA A 211 5.73 0.79 11.79
N TRP A 212 4.97 0.30 12.78
CA TRP A 212 5.00 0.83 14.14
C TRP A 212 6.40 0.74 14.76
N GLY A 213 7.11 -0.38 14.57
CA GLY A 213 8.48 -0.56 15.03
C GLY A 213 9.45 0.45 14.42
N VAL A 214 9.37 0.64 13.10
CA VAL A 214 10.18 1.65 12.37
C VAL A 214 9.91 3.06 12.91
N LEU A 215 8.64 3.45 13.05
CA LEU A 215 8.24 4.76 13.56
C LEU A 215 8.61 4.98 15.04
N SER A 216 8.54 3.93 15.86
CA SER A 216 8.91 4.02 17.27
C SER A 216 10.42 4.15 17.45
N ALA A 217 11.21 3.49 16.61
CA ALA A 217 12.66 3.59 16.61
C ALA A 217 13.15 4.99 16.21
N THR A 218 12.48 5.66 15.26
CA THR A 218 12.85 7.04 14.88
C THR A 218 12.56 8.03 16.01
N VAL A 219 11.41 7.93 16.68
CA VAL A 219 11.09 8.77 17.86
C VAL A 219 12.06 8.50 19.01
N ALA A 220 12.41 7.25 19.27
CA ALA A 220 13.37 6.89 20.30
C ALA A 220 14.76 7.48 20.05
N LYS A 221 15.19 7.60 18.79
CA LYS A 221 16.46 8.23 18.40
C LYS A 221 16.49 9.76 18.54
N GLN A 222 15.34 10.43 18.53
CA GLN A 222 15.26 11.89 18.68
C GLN A 222 15.28 12.35 20.15
N LYS A 223 14.78 11.53 21.08
CA LYS A 223 14.74 11.85 22.52
C LYS A 223 16.11 12.11 23.19
N PRO A 224 17.22 11.44 22.82
CA PRO A 224 18.54 11.67 23.42
C PRO A 224 19.16 13.03 23.05
N GLU A 225 18.77 13.63 21.92
CA GLU A 225 19.34 14.90 21.45
C GLU A 225 18.74 16.14 22.15
N LEU A 226 17.70 15.97 22.98
CA LEU A 226 16.96 17.08 23.60
C LEU A 226 17.36 17.43 25.04
N LYS A 227 18.39 16.81 25.65
CA LYS A 227 19.00 17.27 26.92
C LYS A 227 20.50 16.91 27.00
N PRO A 228 21.42 17.82 27.42
CA PRO A 228 21.22 19.12 28.06
C PRO A 228 21.98 20.29 27.38
N VAL A 229 21.26 21.21 26.73
CA VAL A 229 21.74 22.58 26.44
C VAL A 229 21.23 23.56 27.53
N MET A 230 20.68 23.05 28.63
CA MET A 230 20.25 23.84 29.80
C MET A 230 21.00 23.44 31.08
N ALA A 231 22.27 23.09 30.94
CA ALA A 231 23.18 22.83 32.06
C ALA A 231 24.46 23.66 31.91
N GLU A 232 24.32 24.95 31.64
CA GLU A 232 25.34 25.98 31.88
C GLU A 232 24.66 27.28 32.34
#